data_AF-A0A2S2Q1L7-F1
#
_entry.id   AF-A0A2S2Q1L7-F1
#
_cell.length_a   1.000
_cell.length_b   1.000
_cell.length_c   1.000
_cell.angle_alpha   90.00
_cell.angle_beta   90.00
_cell.angle_gamma   90.00
#
_symmetry.space_group_name_H-M   'P 1'
#
loop_
_entity.id
_entity.type
_entity.pdbx_description
1 polymer ?
#
loop_
_entity_poly.entity_id
_entity_poly.type
_entity_poly.pdbx_seq_one_letter_code
_entity_poly.pdbx_strand_id
1 'polypeptide(L)'
;RDSAKNLVELYSEDLDSSFIEEAVQFKSILGFFSTQEKSSFIKLLKCLTDSALLSSFPNVEIAMRIFCCMASTNASGERSFSVLKRIKNYLRSTLIEEKMSSLSILNIEDDLLKHTDWSEIIHQFATIKSRKKLI
;
A
#
# COMPACT_ATOMS: atom_id res chain seq x y z
N ARG A 1 8.79 24.29 -12.64
CA ARG A 1 7.39 24.57 -13.01
C ARG A 1 6.93 23.58 -14.07
N ASP A 2 7.71 23.30 -15.12
CA ASP A 2 7.31 22.33 -16.15
C ASP A 2 7.10 20.90 -15.62
N SER A 3 7.97 20.44 -14.70
CA SER A 3 7.74 19.15 -14.03
C SER A 3 6.45 19.10 -13.20
N ALA A 4 6.02 20.23 -12.63
CA ALA A 4 4.78 20.30 -11.87
C ALA A 4 3.56 20.25 -12.81
N LYS A 5 3.65 20.90 -13.98
CA LYS A 5 2.63 20.79 -15.04
C LYS A 5 2.46 19.35 -15.51
N ASN A 6 3.57 18.65 -15.77
CA ASN A 6 3.52 17.24 -16.17
C ASN A 6 2.86 16.36 -15.10
N LEU A 7 3.08 16.66 -13.82
CA LEU A 7 2.46 15.91 -12.72
C LEU A 7 0.95 16.15 -12.64
N VAL A 8 0.50 17.39 -12.82
CA VAL A 8 -0.93 17.74 -12.90
C VAL A 8 -1.59 17.07 -14.10
N GLU A 9 -0.91 17.01 -15.25
CA GLU A 9 -1.43 16.31 -16.42
C GLU A 9 -1.55 14.79 -16.17
N LEU A 10 -0.55 14.20 -15.51
CA LEU A 10 -0.54 12.77 -15.19
C LEU A 10 -1.59 12.36 -14.15
N TYR A 11 -1.86 13.24 -13.17
CA TYR A 11 -2.81 13.01 -12.07
C TYR A 11 -3.93 14.05 -12.08
N SER A 12 -4.56 14.23 -13.25
CA SER A 12 -5.58 15.27 -13.46
C SER A 12 -6.88 15.08 -12.64
N GLU A 13 -7.13 13.88 -12.13
CA GLU A 13 -8.23 13.59 -11.20
C GLU A 13 -7.91 13.97 -9.75
N ASP A 14 -6.62 14.02 -9.39
CA ASP A 14 -6.16 14.22 -8.01
C ASP A 14 -5.54 15.61 -7.77
N LEU A 15 -4.94 16.23 -8.80
CA LEU A 15 -4.22 17.49 -8.70
C LEU A 15 -4.83 18.55 -9.62
N ASP A 16 -5.02 19.74 -9.08
CA ASP A 16 -5.46 20.91 -9.85
C ASP A 16 -4.28 21.74 -10.38
N SER A 17 -4.59 22.74 -11.22
CA SER A 17 -3.56 23.64 -11.77
C SER A 17 -2.89 24.52 -10.71
N SER A 18 -3.54 24.71 -9.54
CA SER A 18 -3.00 25.52 -8.44
C SER A 18 -1.82 24.85 -7.75
N PHE A 19 -1.65 23.53 -7.93
CA PHE A 19 -0.47 22.78 -7.50
C PHE A 19 0.85 23.43 -7.96
N ILE A 20 0.89 24.07 -9.13
CA ILE A 20 2.13 24.65 -9.68
C ILE A 20 2.63 25.79 -8.80
N GLU A 21 1.74 26.70 -8.43
CA GLU A 21 2.02 27.83 -7.53
C GLU A 21 2.24 27.34 -6.10
N GLU A 22 1.40 26.42 -5.66
CA GLU A 22 1.44 25.81 -4.33
C GLU A 22 2.80 25.12 -4.09
N ALA A 23 3.31 24.36 -5.06
CA ALA A 23 4.62 23.71 -4.99
C ALA A 23 5.78 24.72 -4.91
N VAL A 24 5.67 25.88 -5.55
CA VAL A 24 6.69 26.94 -5.45
C VAL A 24 6.67 27.56 -4.06
N GLN A 25 5.49 27.84 -3.52
CA GLN A 25 5.33 28.38 -2.17
C GLN A 25 5.81 27.39 -1.11
N PHE A 26 5.43 26.12 -1.24
CA PHE A 26 5.87 25.05 -0.36
C PHE A 26 7.39 24.88 -0.38
N LYS A 27 8.05 25.02 -1.55
CA LYS A 27 9.52 25.00 -1.65
C LYS A 27 10.17 26.07 -0.79
N SER A 28 9.59 27.27 -0.70
CA SER A 28 10.08 28.33 0.17
C SER A 28 9.88 27.98 1.64
N ILE A 29 8.73 27.38 2.00
CA ILE A 29 8.43 26.97 3.37
C ILE A 29 9.29 25.78 3.81
N LEU A 30 9.72 24.95 2.85
CA LEU A 30 10.59 23.81 3.11
C LEU A 30 11.85 24.22 3.90
N GLY A 31 12.35 25.45 3.70
CA GLY A 31 13.48 26.01 4.46
C GLY A 31 13.26 26.05 5.98
N PHE A 32 12.03 26.25 6.45
CA PHE A 32 11.67 26.40 7.86
C PHE A 32 11.58 25.06 8.62
N PHE A 33 11.35 23.95 7.91
CA PHE A 33 11.35 22.63 8.54
C PHE A 33 12.76 22.24 9.00
N SER A 34 12.83 21.61 10.16
CA SER A 34 14.09 21.13 10.74
C SER A 34 14.71 19.99 9.91
N THR A 35 16.01 19.76 10.09
CA THR A 35 16.73 18.68 9.41
C THR A 35 16.16 17.29 9.73
N GLN A 36 15.57 17.12 10.93
CA GLN A 36 14.96 15.86 11.37
C GLN A 36 13.66 15.55 10.63
N GLU A 37 12.86 16.57 10.32
CA GLU A 37 11.58 16.42 9.60
C GLU A 37 11.81 16.10 8.13
N LYS A 38 12.88 16.63 7.55
CA LYS A 38 13.33 16.34 6.18
C LYS A 38 13.97 14.96 6.01
N SER A 39 14.20 14.22 7.10
CA SER A 39 14.93 12.94 7.04
C SER A 39 14.17 11.84 6.31
N SER A 40 12.84 11.97 6.16
CA SER A 40 11.98 11.00 5.50
C SER A 40 10.73 11.69 4.98
N PHE A 41 10.28 11.29 3.80
CA PHE A 41 9.02 11.76 3.22
C PHE A 41 7.81 11.48 4.12
N ILE A 42 7.81 10.35 4.85
CA ILE A 42 6.74 10.02 5.81
C ILE A 42 6.73 11.00 6.98
N LYS A 43 7.91 11.39 7.49
CA LYS A 43 8.01 12.38 8.58
C LYS A 43 7.58 13.76 8.10
N LEU A 44 8.00 14.15 6.90
CA LEU A 44 7.63 15.42 6.31
C LEU A 44 6.11 15.51 6.06
N LEU A 45 5.51 14.44 5.52
CA LEU A 45 4.07 14.32 5.37
C LEU A 45 3.37 14.40 6.72
N LYS A 46 3.87 13.70 7.75
CA LYS A 46 3.31 13.76 9.10
C LYS A 46 3.37 15.17 9.68
N CYS A 47 4.48 15.89 9.53
CA CYS A 47 4.57 17.28 9.97
C CYS A 47 3.62 18.21 9.20
N LEU A 48 3.42 17.98 7.90
CA LEU A 48 2.44 18.69 7.10
C LEU A 48 1.00 18.44 7.59
N THR A 49 0.68 17.20 7.98
CA THR A 49 -0.63 16.82 8.52
C THR A 49 -0.86 17.34 9.94
N ASP A 50 0.17 17.31 10.78
CA ASP A 50 0.09 17.75 12.19
C ASP A 50 0.09 19.28 12.32
N SER A 51 0.57 20.00 11.29
CA SER A 51 0.52 21.46 11.23
C SER A 51 -0.74 21.95 10.52
N ALA A 52 -1.17 23.17 10.80
CA ALA A 52 -2.29 23.81 10.09
C ALA A 52 -1.98 24.13 8.60
N LEU A 53 -0.91 23.57 8.04
CA LEU A 53 -0.49 23.75 6.65
C LEU A 53 -1.35 22.95 5.67
N LEU A 54 -2.08 21.93 6.14
CA LEU A 54 -2.92 21.09 5.28
C LEU A 54 -4.04 21.89 4.57
N SER A 55 -4.59 22.91 5.23
CA SER A 55 -5.55 23.83 4.60
C SER A 55 -4.91 24.80 3.61
N SER A 56 -3.61 25.05 3.73
CA SER A 56 -2.88 25.98 2.86
C SER A 56 -2.21 25.28 1.68
N PHE A 57 -1.93 23.99 1.80
CA PHE A 57 -1.20 23.19 0.81
C PHE A 57 -1.88 21.83 0.54
N PRO A 58 -3.14 21.82 0.06
CA PRO A 58 -3.88 20.58 -0.18
C PRO A 58 -3.30 19.73 -1.33
N ASN A 59 -2.86 20.34 -2.44
CA ASN A 59 -2.34 19.58 -3.58
C ASN A 59 -0.94 19.00 -3.31
N VAL A 60 -0.12 19.69 -2.51
CA VAL A 60 1.19 19.20 -2.06
C VAL A 60 1.02 17.99 -1.14
N GLU A 61 0.02 18.00 -0.26
CA GLU A 61 -0.31 16.86 0.59
C GLU A 61 -0.71 15.65 -0.26
N ILE A 62 -1.60 15.84 -1.24
CA ILE A 62 -2.01 14.79 -2.19
C ILE A 62 -0.80 14.23 -2.94
N ALA A 63 0.04 15.10 -3.52
CA ALA A 63 1.24 14.68 -4.25
C ALA A 63 2.22 13.91 -3.36
N MET A 64 2.40 14.33 -2.10
CA MET A 64 3.25 13.61 -1.14
C MET A 64 2.67 12.25 -0.75
N ARG A 65 1.36 12.13 -0.59
CA ARG A 65 0.70 10.83 -0.37
C ARG A 65 0.91 9.89 -1.55
N ILE A 66 0.67 10.36 -2.77
CA ILE A 66 0.90 9.57 -4.00
C ILE A 66 2.33 9.04 -4.02
N PHE A 67 3.31 9.92 -3.75
CA PHE A 67 4.72 9.54 -3.69
C PHE A 67 5.01 8.47 -2.62
N CYS A 68 4.51 8.67 -1.39
CA CYS A 68 4.72 7.72 -0.29
C CYS A 68 4.06 6.36 -0.58
N CYS A 69 2.84 6.36 -1.13
CA CYS A 69 2.12 5.16 -1.55
C CYS A 69 2.88 4.43 -2.65
N MET A 70 3.37 5.12 -3.68
CA MET A 70 4.11 4.51 -4.78
C MET A 70 5.37 3.77 -4.28
N ALA A 71 6.13 4.38 -3.37
CA ALA A 71 7.29 3.73 -2.75
C ALA A 71 6.89 2.48 -1.94
N SER A 72 5.79 2.55 -1.19
CA SER A 72 5.29 1.42 -0.39
C SER A 72 4.76 0.26 -1.25
N THR A 73 4.05 0.56 -2.34
CA THR A 73 3.48 -0.42 -3.26
C THR A 73 4.58 -1.17 -4.00
N ASN A 74 5.65 -0.50 -4.43
CA ASN A 74 6.78 -1.17 -5.08
C ASN A 74 7.42 -2.23 -4.17
N ALA A 75 7.72 -1.86 -2.91
CA ALA A 75 8.29 -2.80 -1.95
C ALA A 75 7.33 -3.95 -1.60
N SER A 76 6.03 -3.66 -1.45
CA SER A 76 5.01 -4.68 -1.19
C SER A 76 4.84 -5.64 -2.37
N GLY A 77 4.87 -5.11 -3.59
CA GLY A 77 4.81 -5.89 -4.83
C GLY A 77 6.00 -6.85 -4.93
N GLU A 78 7.23 -6.36 -4.75
CA GLU A 78 8.44 -7.20 -4.75
C GLU A 78 8.39 -8.30 -3.68
N ARG A 79 7.96 -7.96 -2.46
CA ARG A 79 7.76 -8.95 -1.38
C ARG A 79 6.73 -10.00 -1.79
N SER A 80 5.60 -9.58 -2.36
CA SER A 80 4.52 -10.46 -2.82
C SER A 80 4.99 -11.41 -3.93
N PHE A 81 5.75 -10.90 -4.92
CA PHE A 81 6.34 -11.74 -5.98
C PHE A 81 7.41 -12.71 -5.45
N SER A 82 8.21 -12.29 -4.47
CA SER A 82 9.18 -13.16 -3.81
C SER A 82 8.51 -14.30 -3.04
N VAL A 83 7.41 -14.00 -2.34
CA VAL A 83 6.57 -14.98 -1.65
C VAL A 83 5.91 -15.93 -2.66
N LEU A 84 5.29 -15.41 -3.73
CA LEU A 84 4.73 -16.20 -4.82
C LEU A 84 5.75 -17.19 -5.41
N LYS A 85 6.99 -16.75 -5.61
CA LYS A 85 8.08 -17.61 -6.10
C LYS A 85 8.42 -18.75 -5.14
N ARG A 86 8.34 -18.54 -3.83
CA ARG A 86 8.54 -19.60 -2.81
C ARG A 86 7.37 -20.58 -2.77
N ILE A 87 6.15 -20.08 -2.92
CA ILE A 87 4.94 -20.91 -2.88
C ILE A 87 4.81 -21.77 -4.15
N LYS A 88 5.10 -21.18 -5.32
CA LYS A 88 5.09 -21.86 -6.62
C LYS A 88 6.37 -22.69 -6.80
N ASN A 89 6.37 -23.88 -6.21
CA ASN A 89 7.42 -24.88 -6.42
C ASN A 89 7.03 -25.88 -7.52
N TYR A 90 7.99 -26.70 -7.95
CA TYR A 90 7.81 -27.68 -9.03
C TYR A 90 6.57 -28.59 -8.81
N LEU A 91 6.36 -29.05 -7.58
CA LEU A 91 5.23 -29.92 -7.21
C LEU A 91 3.87 -29.21 -7.22
N ARG A 92 3.85 -27.89 -7.12
CA ARG A 92 2.64 -27.04 -7.14
C ARG A 92 2.49 -26.27 -8.45
N SER A 93 3.28 -26.59 -9.48
CA SER A 93 3.27 -25.90 -10.76
C SER A 93 1.94 -26.03 -11.52
N THR A 94 1.12 -27.05 -11.19
CA THR A 94 -0.20 -27.33 -11.78
C THR A 94 -1.37 -26.89 -10.90
N LEU A 95 -1.13 -26.18 -9.79
CA LEU A 95 -2.22 -25.66 -8.97
C LEU A 95 -3.04 -24.63 -9.77
N ILE A 96 -4.37 -24.71 -9.66
CA ILE A 96 -5.28 -23.72 -10.26
C ILE A 96 -4.95 -22.34 -9.71
N GLU A 97 -4.95 -21.32 -10.58
CA GLU A 97 -4.57 -19.95 -10.28
C GLU A 97 -5.31 -19.37 -9.06
N GLU A 98 -6.60 -19.64 -8.93
CA GLU A 98 -7.42 -19.22 -7.78
C GLU A 98 -6.91 -19.79 -6.44
N LYS A 99 -6.57 -21.09 -6.41
CA LYS A 99 -6.00 -21.74 -5.22
C LYS A 99 -4.62 -21.21 -4.90
N MET A 100 -3.84 -20.88 -5.93
CA MET A 100 -2.53 -20.27 -5.76
C MET A 100 -2.66 -18.86 -5.19
N SER A 101 -3.53 -18.02 -5.75
CA SER A 101 -3.83 -16.69 -5.23
C SER A 101 -4.24 -16.74 -3.75
N SER A 102 -5.17 -17.65 -3.41
CA SER A 102 -5.60 -17.87 -2.01
C SER A 102 -4.43 -18.24 -1.10
N LEU A 103 -3.56 -19.14 -1.53
CA LEU A 103 -2.37 -19.55 -0.76
C LEU A 103 -1.35 -18.41 -0.60
N SER A 104 -1.21 -17.54 -1.59
CA SER A 104 -0.38 -16.34 -1.48
C SER A 104 -0.88 -15.38 -0.42
N ILE A 105 -2.18 -15.12 -0.41
CA ILE A 105 -2.79 -14.25 0.61
C ILE A 105 -2.54 -14.82 2.01
N LEU A 106 -2.77 -16.13 2.19
CA LEU A 106 -2.49 -16.80 3.47
C LEU A 106 -1.02 -16.67 3.90
N ASN A 107 -0.06 -16.72 2.97
CA ASN A 107 1.37 -16.56 3.29
C ASN A 107 1.77 -15.10 3.57
N ILE A 108 1.13 -14.13 2.90
CA ILE A 108 1.36 -12.71 3.17
C ILE A 108 0.85 -12.37 4.58
N GLU A 109 -0.32 -12.91 4.93
CA GLU A 109 -1.00 -12.71 6.23
C GLU A 109 -0.59 -13.75 7.29
N ASP A 110 0.57 -14.38 7.16
CA ASP A 110 1.05 -15.45 8.06
C ASP A 110 1.06 -15.02 9.53
N ASP A 111 1.35 -13.75 9.81
CA ASP A 111 1.33 -13.21 11.17
C ASP A 111 -0.07 -13.14 11.76
N LEU A 112 -1.09 -12.80 10.96
CA LEU A 112 -2.49 -12.83 11.40
C LEU A 112 -2.95 -14.27 11.63
N LEU A 113 -2.56 -15.18 10.74
CA LEU A 113 -2.89 -16.61 10.82
C LEU A 113 -2.34 -17.31 12.05
N LYS A 114 -1.19 -16.87 12.59
CA LYS A 114 -0.63 -17.39 13.85
C LYS A 114 -1.51 -17.08 15.07
N HIS A 115 -2.33 -16.04 14.99
CA HIS A 115 -3.21 -15.61 16.07
C HIS A 115 -4.67 -16.07 15.90
N THR A 116 -5.00 -16.73 14.79
CA THR A 116 -6.34 -17.26 14.51
C THR A 116 -6.54 -18.65 15.12
N ASP A 117 -7.70 -18.88 15.76
CA ASP A 117 -8.10 -20.23 16.20
C ASP A 117 -8.61 -21.05 15.00
N TRP A 118 -7.86 -22.10 14.66
CA TRP A 118 -8.16 -22.98 13.54
C TRP A 118 -9.24 -24.03 13.85
N SER A 119 -9.58 -24.23 15.12
CA SER A 119 -10.46 -25.32 15.56
C SER A 119 -11.84 -25.24 14.92
N GLU A 120 -12.40 -24.02 14.87
CA GLU A 120 -13.70 -23.78 14.24
C GLU A 120 -13.65 -24.00 12.72
N ILE A 121 -12.62 -23.48 12.05
CA ILE A 121 -12.44 -23.61 10.60
C ILE A 121 -12.31 -25.09 10.20
N ILE A 122 -11.53 -25.86 10.97
CA ILE A 122 -11.35 -27.29 10.75
C ILE A 122 -12.69 -28.02 10.93
N HIS A 123 -13.44 -27.71 11.99
CA HIS A 123 -14.74 -28.31 12.23
C HIS A 123 -15.73 -28.00 11.09
N GLN A 124 -15.83 -26.73 10.68
CA GLN A 124 -16.67 -26.32 9.55
C GLN A 124 -16.27 -27.05 8.27
N PHE A 125 -14.98 -27.09 7.92
CA PHE A 125 -14.50 -27.81 6.75
C PHE A 125 -14.86 -29.31 6.80
N ALA A 126 -14.67 -29.94 7.96
CA ALA A 126 -15.02 -31.35 8.17
C ALA A 126 -16.52 -31.59 8.00
N THR A 127 -17.39 -30.74 8.54
CA THR A 127 -18.84 -30.88 8.38
C THR A 127 -19.27 -30.79 6.91
N ILE A 128 -18.71 -29.84 6.15
CA ILE A 128 -18.99 -29.63 4.72
C ILE A 128 -18.48 -30.82 3.87
N LYS A 129 -17.29 -31.33 4.18
CA LYS A 129 -16.68 -32.48 3.46
C LYS A 129 -17.19 -33.83 3.92
N SER A 130 -17.85 -33.92 5.08
CA SER A 130 -18.38 -35.19 5.56
C SER A 130 -19.42 -35.71 4.58
N ARG A 131 -19.17 -36.90 4.03
CA ARG A 131 -20.20 -37.62 3.26
C ARG A 131 -21.26 -38.06 4.25
N LYS A 132 -22.37 -37.33 4.32
CA LYS A 132 -23.54 -37.77 5.09
C LYS A 132 -24.04 -39.07 4.46
N LYS A 133 -23.73 -40.21 5.08
CA LYS A 133 -24.31 -41.49 4.71
C LYS A 133 -25.79 -41.40 5.10
N LEU A 134 -26.67 -41.24 4.10
CA LEU A 134 -28.11 -41.40 4.31
C LEU A 134 -28.32 -42.85 4.77
N ILE A 135 -28.79 -42.99 6.01
CA ILE A 135 -29.25 -44.26 6.58
C ILE A 135 -30.75 -44.33 6.34
#